data_AF-A0A558D7T7-F1
#
_entry.id   AF-A0A558D7T7-F1
#
_cell.length_a   1.000
_cell.length_b   1.000
_cell.length_c   1.000
_cell.angle_alpha   90.00
_cell.angle_beta   90.00
_cell.angle_gamma   90.00
#
_symmetry.space_group_name_H-M   'P 1'
#
loop_
_entity.id
_entity.type
_entity.pdbx_description
1 polymer ?
#
loop_
_entity_poly.entity_id
_entity_poly.type
_entity_poly.pdbx_seq_one_letter_code
_entity_poly.pdbx_strand_id
1 'polypeptide(L)'
;MTFHLSTPAEILHALGVRLREQRLAQSLTQRELAQMAGLSLGALRKLESDGQCSLETLVRVAQALGLLEALDDLFVLKRQSIAQMEQVDLVSRRQRAPRKRAS
;
A
#
# COMPACT_ATOMS: atom_id res chain seq x y z
N MET A 1 11.47 9.73 5.52
CA MET A 1 12.02 8.38 5.79
C MET A 1 12.06 7.63 4.47
N THR A 2 13.24 7.23 4.02
CA THR A 2 13.46 6.46 2.78
C THR A 2 13.67 4.97 3.14
N PHE A 3 12.97 4.06 2.46
CA PHE A 3 12.90 2.64 2.86
C PHE A 3 14.08 1.76 2.41
N HIS A 4 15.18 2.33 1.91
CA HIS A 4 16.25 1.57 1.22
C HIS A 4 16.96 0.51 2.08
N LEU A 5 16.97 0.69 3.41
CA LEU A 5 17.61 -0.22 4.37
C LEU A 5 16.65 -0.70 5.46
N SER A 6 15.34 -0.52 5.25
CA SER A 6 14.34 -0.85 6.25
C SER A 6 13.89 -2.30 6.14
N THR A 7 13.66 -2.94 7.28
CA THR A 7 13.01 -4.26 7.33
C THR A 7 11.53 -4.14 6.94
N PRO A 8 10.87 -5.23 6.51
CA PRO A 8 9.43 -5.20 6.21
C PRO A 8 8.59 -4.69 7.38
N ALA A 9 8.94 -5.06 8.61
CA ALA A 9 8.24 -4.61 9.82
C ALA A 9 8.37 -3.10 10.03
N GLU A 10 9.56 -2.53 9.79
CA GLU A 10 9.79 -1.08 9.87
C GLU A 10 9.00 -0.31 8.81
N ILE A 11 8.92 -0.85 7.58
CA ILE A 11 8.13 -0.26 6.51
C ILE A 11 6.64 -0.26 6.89
N LEU A 12 6.12 -1.41 7.35
CA LEU A 12 4.72 -1.52 7.79
C LEU A 12 4.41 -0.56 8.94
N HIS A 13 5.25 -0.54 9.97
CA HIS A 13 5.09 0.38 11.09
C HIS A 13 5.09 1.85 10.64
N ALA A 14 6.03 2.22 9.77
CA ALA A 14 6.09 3.58 9.23
C ALA A 14 4.83 3.96 8.42
N LEU A 15 4.25 3.04 7.65
CA LEU A 15 3.00 3.28 6.94
C LEU A 15 1.81 3.41 7.91
N GLY A 16 1.74 2.56 8.93
CA GLY A 16 0.73 2.63 9.99
C GLY A 16 0.75 3.97 10.76
N VAL A 17 1.95 4.43 11.12
CA VAL A 17 2.15 5.73 11.77
C VAL A 17 1.68 6.89 10.88
N ARG A 18 2.01 6.87 9.58
CA ARG A 18 1.54 7.91 8.65
C ARG A 18 0.01 7.97 8.57
N LEU A 19 -0.67 6.81 8.53
CA LEU A 19 -2.14 6.77 8.54
C LEU A 19 -2.72 7.30 9.85
N ARG A 20 -2.09 6.97 10.99
CA ARG A 20 -2.46 7.54 12.29
C ARG A 20 -2.32 9.06 12.32
N GLU A 21 -1.23 9.60 11.77
CA GLU A 21 -1.01 11.04 11.67
C GLU A 21 -2.09 11.72 10.81
N GLN A 22 -2.45 11.12 9.67
CA GLN A 22 -3.54 11.61 8.81
C GLN A 22 -4.88 11.61 9.55
N ARG A 23 -5.19 10.53 10.28
CA ARG A 23 -6.41 10.48 11.12
C ARG A 23 -6.43 11.60 12.15
N LEU A 24 -5.33 11.80 12.88
CA LEU A 24 -5.25 12.82 13.92
C LEU A 24 -5.33 14.24 13.34
N ALA A 25 -4.76 14.48 12.16
CA ALA A 25 -4.89 15.76 11.46
C ALA A 25 -6.35 16.09 11.10
N GLN A 26 -7.17 15.07 10.85
CA GLN A 26 -8.61 15.20 10.61
C GLN A 26 -9.45 15.20 11.90
N SER A 27 -8.83 15.21 13.08
CA SER A 27 -9.50 15.17 14.40
C SER A 27 -10.42 13.96 14.62
N LEU A 28 -10.16 12.84 13.92
CA LEU A 28 -10.96 11.62 14.06
C LEU A 28 -10.40 10.73 15.18
N THR A 29 -11.27 10.12 15.97
CA THR A 29 -10.90 9.02 16.87
C THR A 29 -10.71 7.72 16.09
N GLN A 30 -10.02 6.74 16.69
CA GLN A 30 -9.91 5.40 16.10
C GLN A 30 -11.28 4.74 15.90
N ARG A 31 -12.25 4.99 16.80
CA ARG A 31 -13.58 4.39 16.69
C ARG A 31 -14.35 4.97 15.49
N GLU A 32 -14.27 6.28 15.29
CA GLU A 32 -14.91 6.95 14.14
C GLU A 32 -14.30 6.48 12.82
N LEU A 33 -12.97 6.49 12.68
CA LEU A 33 -12.33 6.02 11.45
C LEU A 33 -12.62 4.54 11.18
N ALA A 34 -12.62 3.69 12.21
CA ALA A 34 -12.95 2.27 12.03
C ALA A 34 -14.39 2.11 11.53
N GLN A 35 -15.33 2.88 12.05
CA GLN A 35 -16.72 2.88 11.58
C GLN A 35 -16.83 3.38 10.13
N MET A 36 -16.17 4.49 9.78
CA MET A 36 -16.14 5.04 8.42
C MET A 36 -15.55 4.04 7.41
N ALA A 37 -14.51 3.29 7.80
CA ALA A 37 -13.87 2.27 6.97
C ALA A 37 -14.60 0.91 6.97
N GLY A 38 -15.67 0.74 7.76
CA GLY A 38 -16.36 -0.55 7.91
C GLY A 38 -15.47 -1.64 8.52
N LEU A 39 -14.67 -1.29 9.53
CA LEU A 39 -13.69 -2.14 10.20
C LEU A 39 -13.99 -2.29 11.69
N SER A 40 -13.42 -3.34 12.31
CA SER A 40 -13.38 -3.43 13.77
C SER A 40 -12.34 -2.46 14.34
N LEU A 41 -12.57 -1.97 15.56
CA LEU A 41 -11.60 -1.10 16.26
C LEU A 41 -10.23 -1.80 16.43
N GLY A 42 -10.21 -3.12 16.62
CA GLY A 42 -8.98 -3.89 16.74
C GLY A 42 -8.17 -3.91 15.44
N ALA A 43 -8.83 -4.03 14.28
CA ALA A 43 -8.17 -4.01 12.98
C ALA A 43 -7.50 -2.64 12.73
N LEU A 44 -8.21 -1.54 13.01
CA LEU A 44 -7.62 -0.21 12.86
C LEU A 44 -6.47 0.02 13.85
N ARG A 45 -6.63 -0.39 15.12
CA ARG A 45 -5.56 -0.27 16.12
C ARG A 45 -4.29 -0.99 15.70
N LYS A 46 -4.42 -2.22 15.19
CA LYS A 46 -3.30 -3.02 14.71
C LYS A 46 -2.59 -2.32 13.55
N LEU A 47 -3.36 -1.88 12.55
CA LEU A 47 -2.83 -1.10 11.43
C LEU A 47 -2.06 0.15 11.89
N GLU A 48 -2.62 0.95 12.80
CA GLU A 48 -1.95 2.16 13.29
C GLU A 48 -0.74 1.87 14.19
N SER A 49 -0.68 0.72 14.86
CA SER A 49 0.39 0.38 15.80
C SER A 49 1.57 -0.30 15.15
N ASP A 50 1.36 -1.34 14.34
CA ASP A 50 2.42 -2.17 13.77
C ASP A 50 2.32 -2.31 12.24
N GLY A 51 1.32 -1.69 11.62
CA GLY A 51 1.08 -1.75 10.18
C GLY A 51 0.50 -3.06 9.67
N GLN A 52 0.24 -4.05 10.55
CA GLN A 52 -0.26 -5.35 10.11
C GLN A 52 -1.75 -5.29 9.77
N CYS A 53 -2.06 -5.49 8.50
CA CYS A 53 -3.42 -5.58 8.00
C CYS A 53 -3.46 -6.35 6.67
N SER A 54 -4.67 -6.64 6.18
CA SER A 54 -4.84 -7.03 4.77
C SER A 54 -4.72 -5.79 3.87
N LEU A 55 -4.39 -6.01 2.60
CA LEU A 55 -4.38 -4.93 1.61
C LEU A 55 -5.76 -4.26 1.49
N GLU A 56 -6.85 -5.03 1.60
CA GLU A 56 -8.21 -4.48 1.61
C GLU A 56 -8.43 -3.50 2.77
N THR A 57 -8.00 -3.85 3.98
CA THR A 57 -8.09 -2.96 5.15
C THR A 57 -7.31 -1.67 4.92
N LEU A 58 -6.12 -1.75 4.33
CA LEU A 58 -5.32 -0.57 3.97
C LEU A 58 -6.09 0.35 3.01
N VAL A 59 -6.66 -0.22 1.93
CA VAL A 59 -7.42 0.52 0.92
C VAL A 59 -8.66 1.17 1.54
N ARG A 60 -9.41 0.46 2.38
CA ARG A 60 -10.60 1.01 3.06
C ARG A 60 -10.24 2.19 3.99
N VAL A 61 -9.13 2.09 4.72
CA VAL A 61 -8.67 3.18 5.59
C VAL A 61 -8.17 4.37 4.77
N ALA A 62 -7.40 4.12 3.71
CA ALA A 62 -6.97 5.17 2.80
C ALA A 62 -8.17 5.88 2.15
N GLN A 63 -9.19 5.13 1.74
CA GLN A 63 -10.44 5.67 1.21
C GLN A 63 -11.19 6.53 2.23
N ALA A 64 -11.37 6.03 3.46
CA ALA A 64 -12.04 6.76 4.53
C ALA A 64 -11.31 8.06 4.92
N LEU A 65 -9.99 8.11 4.74
CA LEU A 65 -9.16 9.30 4.97
C LEU A 65 -9.03 10.22 3.73
N GLY A 66 -9.59 9.84 2.57
CA GLY A 66 -9.48 10.62 1.33
C GLY A 66 -8.10 10.53 0.65
N LEU A 67 -7.37 9.44 0.85
CA LEU A 67 -5.98 9.25 0.39
C LEU A 67 -5.85 8.32 -0.83
N LEU A 68 -6.91 8.12 -1.61
CA LEU A 68 -6.88 7.20 -2.75
C LEU A 68 -5.88 7.63 -3.84
N GLU A 69 -5.70 8.93 -4.07
CA GLU A 69 -4.73 9.45 -5.04
C GLU A 69 -3.29 8.99 -4.73
N ALA A 70 -2.96 8.78 -3.45
CA ALA A 70 -1.64 8.26 -3.05
C ALA A 70 -1.43 6.79 -3.46
N LEU A 71 -2.49 6.06 -3.78
CA LEU A 71 -2.43 4.67 -4.23
C LEU A 71 -2.35 4.55 -5.75
N ASP A 72 -2.73 5.58 -6.52
CA ASP A 72 -2.79 5.52 -7.99
C ASP A 72 -1.43 5.19 -8.62
N ASP A 73 -0.35 5.77 -8.08
CA ASP A 73 1.01 5.54 -8.55
C ASP A 73 1.68 4.31 -7.92
N LEU A 74 1.03 3.68 -6.94
CA LEU A 74 1.62 2.58 -6.17
C LEU A 74 1.76 1.34 -7.06
N PHE A 75 3.00 0.86 -7.20
CA PHE A 75 3.37 -0.28 -8.06
C PHE A 75 3.07 -0.10 -9.56
N VAL A 76 2.81 1.12 -10.02
CA VAL A 76 2.74 1.40 -11.47
C VAL A 76 4.12 1.19 -12.09
N LEU A 77 4.16 0.39 -13.15
CA LEU A 77 5.38 0.15 -13.91
C LEU A 77 5.79 1.44 -14.65
N LYS A 78 6.73 2.18 -14.06
CA LYS A 78 7.34 3.36 -14.70
C LYS A 78 8.33 2.89 -15.77
N ARG A 79 8.02 3.20 -17.04
CA ARG A 79 8.84 2.84 -18.21
C ARG A 79 10.08 3.73 -18.23
N GLN A 80 11.27 3.14 -18.23
CA GLN A 80 12.53 3.89 -18.14
C GLN A 80 13.25 4.04 -19.49
N SER A 81 12.81 3.38 -20.58
CA SER A 81 13.36 3.61 -21.93
C SER A 81 12.49 3.13 -23.10
N ILE A 82 12.77 3.62 -24.31
CA ILE A 82 12.15 3.21 -25.59
C ILE A 82 12.39 1.72 -25.89
N ALA A 83 13.57 1.18 -25.54
CA ALA A 83 13.88 -0.24 -25.71
C ALA A 83 12.95 -1.16 -24.89
N GLN A 84 12.36 -0.66 -23.79
CA GLN A 84 11.35 -1.38 -23.03
C GLN A 84 9.96 -1.33 -23.68
N MET A 85 9.67 -0.36 -24.55
CA MET A 85 8.38 -0.30 -25.28
C MET A 85 8.28 -1.43 -26.32
N GLU A 86 9.34 -1.68 -27.09
CA GLU A 86 9.37 -2.75 -28.11
C GLU A 86 9.19 -4.16 -27.50
N GLN A 87 9.68 -4.37 -26.28
CA GLN A 87 9.50 -5.63 -25.56
C GLN A 87 8.06 -5.81 -25.04
N VAL A 88 7.35 -4.73 -24.72
CA VAL A 88 5.98 -4.80 -24.15
C VAL A 88 4.93 -5.15 -25.21
N ASP A 89 5.09 -4.69 -26.45
CA ASP A 89 4.21 -5.06 -27.56
C ASP A 89 4.25 -6.57 -27.86
N LEU A 90 5.39 -7.23 -27.61
CA LEU A 90 5.55 -8.68 -27.72
C LEU A 90 4.95 -9.44 -26.53
N VAL A 91 4.91 -8.81 -25.36
CA VAL A 91 4.52 -9.40 -24.07
C VAL A 91 3.00 -9.38 -23.83
N SER A 92 2.29 -8.41 -24.39
CA SER A 92 0.82 -8.29 -24.21
C SER A 92 0.03 -9.49 -24.78
N ARG A 93 0.67 -10.35 -25.57
CA ARG A 93 0.01 -11.51 -26.21
C ARG A 93 -0.08 -12.79 -25.38
N ARG A 94 0.58 -12.90 -24.21
CA ARG A 94 0.35 -13.87 -23.10
C ARG A 94 1.60 -13.91 -22.22
N GLN A 95 1.46 -13.73 -20.91
CA GLN A 95 2.56 -13.97 -19.98
C GLN A 95 2.18 -14.82 -18.77
N ARG A 96 2.86 -15.97 -18.65
CA ARG A 96 3.15 -16.61 -17.36
C ARG A 96 4.50 -16.11 -16.89
N ALA A 97 4.67 -15.96 -15.57
CA ALA A 97 5.96 -15.65 -14.97
C ALA A 97 7.02 -16.68 -15.42
N PRO A 98 8.23 -16.25 -15.86
CA PRO A 98 9.28 -17.17 -16.26
C PRO A 98 9.73 -17.99 -15.05
N ARG A 99 9.66 -19.32 -15.17
CA ARG A 99 10.08 -20.25 -14.12
C ARG A 99 11.61 -20.27 -14.11
N LYS A 100 12.24 -19.70 -13.08
CA LYS A 100 13.68 -19.88 -12.84
C LYS A 100 13.98 -21.38 -12.77
N ARG A 101 14.81 -21.89 -13.69
CA ARG A 101 15.40 -23.23 -13.54
C ARG A 101 16.49 -23.11 -12.48
N ALA A 102 16.38 -23.90 -11.41
CA ALA A 102 17.48 -24.09 -10.48
C ALA A 102 18.57 -24.88 -11.21
N SER A 103 19.78 -24.31 -11.25
CA SER A 103 21.02 -24.99 -11.61
C SER A 103 21.60 -25.70 -10.39
#